data_AF-A0A3N5EJ99-F1
#
_entry.id   AF-A0A3N5EJ99-F1
#
_cell.length_a   1.000
_cell.length_b   1.000
_cell.length_c   1.000
_cell.angle_alpha   90.00
_cell.angle_beta   90.00
_cell.angle_gamma   90.00
#
_symmetry.space_group_name_H-M   'P 1'
#
loop_
_entity.id
_entity.type
_entity.pdbx_description
1 polymer ?
#
loop_
_entity_poly.entity_id
_entity_poly.type
_entity_poly.pdbx_seq_one_letter_code
_entity_poly.pdbx_strand_id
1 'polypeptide(L)'
;YTEYRYRPVQSIATASLTGPATNIIAGIAVGMESTGFPVLVIAAAIIGAYLLGDSSGLQNAGLFGTAVATMGMLSTAAYILAMDTFGPITDNAGGIVEMSQQPDSVREKTDRLDSVGNTTKALTKGYAVGSAALAAFLLFSAYMDEVRNYWPDFPGVINLNKPEVFVGALFGAVLVFLFSSFAIKAVGRAAYSIINNVRDQFKNNPGIMLGTSKPDYGQCVDIATKAALKEMVMPGLLVVLMPIAVGLVFKWLYNATGQPINGASGAEVVGGLLMVGTIVGILMALFMNNGGGAWDNAKKYIETGAHGGKRSDPHKAAVVGDTVGDPFKDTAGPSLHVLVKLLSTITLVLAPLFI
;
A
#
# COMPACT_ATOMS: atom_id res chain seq x y z
N TYR A 1 12.74 8.67 -5.68
CA TYR A 1 13.10 7.53 -4.81
C TYR A 1 13.16 6.21 -5.56
N THR A 2 12.35 5.97 -6.59
CA THR A 2 12.31 4.68 -7.30
C THR A 2 13.07 4.65 -8.62
N GLU A 3 13.49 5.78 -9.21
CA GLU A 3 14.21 5.80 -10.48
C GLU A 3 15.72 5.57 -10.33
N TYR A 4 16.29 4.73 -11.21
CA TYR A 4 17.69 4.26 -11.13
C TYR A 4 18.77 5.32 -11.41
N ARG A 5 18.40 6.47 -11.99
CA ARG A 5 19.33 7.57 -12.23
C ARG A 5 19.71 8.34 -10.96
N TYR A 6 18.95 8.15 -9.90
CA TYR A 6 19.09 8.93 -8.67
C TYR A 6 19.69 8.12 -7.52
N ARG A 7 20.29 8.85 -6.58
CA ARG A 7 20.98 8.31 -5.39
C ARG A 7 20.25 7.14 -4.71
N PRO A 8 18.94 7.19 -4.40
CA PRO A 8 18.32 6.15 -3.57
C PRO A 8 18.37 4.75 -4.17
N VAL A 9 18.17 4.63 -5.49
CA VAL A 9 18.26 3.33 -6.17
C VAL A 9 19.70 2.92 -6.38
N GLN A 10 20.58 3.87 -6.74
CA GLN A 10 22.01 3.62 -6.90
C GLN A 10 22.66 3.12 -5.61
N SER A 11 22.23 3.63 -4.45
CA SER A 11 22.73 3.14 -3.16
C SER A 11 22.32 1.70 -2.88
N ILE A 12 21.11 1.29 -3.27
CA ILE A 12 20.66 -0.11 -3.13
C ILE A 12 21.45 -1.00 -4.09
N ALA A 13 21.63 -0.58 -5.34
CA ALA A 13 22.42 -1.33 -6.32
C ALA A 13 23.90 -1.46 -5.91
N THR A 14 24.49 -0.40 -5.35
CA THR A 14 25.85 -0.42 -4.80
C THR A 14 25.92 -1.36 -3.58
N ALA A 15 24.91 -1.36 -2.71
CA ALA A 15 24.84 -2.26 -1.58
C ALA A 15 24.79 -3.74 -2.00
N SER A 16 24.24 -4.05 -3.18
CA SER A 16 24.27 -5.42 -3.73
C SER A 16 25.68 -5.98 -3.94
N LEU A 17 26.72 -5.13 -4.05
CA LEU A 17 28.11 -5.56 -4.15
C LEU A 17 28.58 -6.36 -2.92
N THR A 18 27.99 -6.10 -1.76
CA THR A 18 28.32 -6.77 -0.50
C THR A 18 27.33 -7.88 -0.12
N GLY A 19 26.32 -8.12 -0.96
CA GLY A 19 25.40 -9.26 -0.87
C GLY A 19 23.93 -8.90 -0.56
N PRO A 20 23.07 -9.92 -0.34
CA PRO A 20 21.64 -9.72 -0.15
C PRO A 20 21.27 -8.95 1.12
N ALA A 21 22.01 -9.15 2.22
CA ALA A 21 21.68 -8.54 3.51
C ALA A 21 21.80 -7.01 3.47
N THR A 22 22.90 -6.49 2.93
CA THR A 22 23.13 -5.05 2.77
C THR A 22 22.18 -4.43 1.74
N ASN A 23 21.84 -5.16 0.68
CA ASN A 23 20.78 -4.75 -0.26
C ASN A 23 19.43 -4.57 0.44
N ILE A 24 19.00 -5.52 1.28
CA ILE A 24 17.75 -5.43 2.04
C ILE A 24 17.80 -4.27 3.03
N ILE A 25 18.90 -4.12 3.78
CA ILE A 25 19.06 -3.00 4.73
C ILE A 25 18.93 -1.66 4.01
N ALA A 26 19.62 -1.50 2.87
CA ALA A 26 19.57 -0.28 2.08
C ALA A 26 18.16 0.01 1.55
N GLY A 27 17.44 -0.99 1.05
CA GLY A 27 16.09 -0.80 0.53
C GLY A 27 15.06 -0.48 1.62
N ILE A 28 15.15 -1.08 2.80
CA ILE A 28 14.32 -0.70 3.96
C ILE A 28 14.58 0.75 4.35
N ALA A 29 15.86 1.16 4.44
CA ALA A 29 16.23 2.52 4.78
C ALA A 29 15.70 3.54 3.77
N VAL A 30 15.87 3.26 2.46
CA VAL A 30 15.33 4.11 1.38
C VAL A 30 13.81 4.17 1.41
N GLY A 31 13.14 3.05 1.68
CA GLY A 31 11.70 3.00 1.86
C GLY A 31 11.24 3.94 2.99
N MET A 32 11.89 3.89 4.15
CA MET A 32 11.57 4.75 5.30
C MET A 32 11.86 6.22 5.01
N GLU A 33 13.01 6.52 4.40
CA GLU A 33 13.39 7.88 3.97
C GLU A 33 12.34 8.47 3.01
N SER A 34 11.79 7.64 2.12
CA SER A 34 10.86 8.08 1.07
C SER A 34 9.52 8.61 1.58
N THR A 35 9.18 8.40 2.85
CA THR A 35 7.91 8.89 3.42
C THR A 35 7.94 10.38 3.75
N GLY A 36 9.14 10.95 4.03
CA GLY A 36 9.27 12.31 4.54
C GLY A 36 8.75 13.38 3.59
N PHE A 37 9.27 13.42 2.35
CA PHE A 37 8.91 14.48 1.40
C PHE A 37 7.42 14.42 0.97
N PRO A 38 6.84 13.26 0.61
CA PRO A 38 5.41 13.19 0.30
C PRO A 38 4.51 13.66 1.44
N VAL A 39 4.84 13.34 2.70
CA VAL A 39 4.07 13.80 3.87
C VAL A 39 4.13 15.31 4.03
N LEU A 40 5.28 15.94 3.80
CA LEU A 40 5.39 17.41 3.80
C LEU A 40 4.50 18.05 2.73
N VAL A 41 4.46 17.47 1.52
CA VAL A 41 3.60 17.95 0.44
C VAL A 41 2.12 17.77 0.79
N ILE A 42 1.72 16.63 1.35
CA ILE A 42 0.35 16.38 1.81
C ILE A 42 -0.04 17.37 2.92
N ALA A 43 0.83 17.59 3.91
CA ALA A 43 0.56 18.53 5.00
C ALA A 43 0.40 19.97 4.48
N ALA A 44 1.29 20.41 3.58
CA ALA A 44 1.18 21.71 2.94
C ALA A 44 -0.11 21.84 2.11
N ALA A 45 -0.51 20.78 1.39
CA ALA A 45 -1.75 20.76 0.62
C ALA A 45 -2.99 20.83 1.52
N ILE A 46 -3.05 20.06 2.62
CA ILE A 46 -4.18 20.08 3.56
C ILE A 46 -4.30 21.46 4.22
N ILE A 47 -3.21 21.97 4.81
CA ILE A 47 -3.22 23.26 5.51
C ILE A 47 -3.49 24.40 4.53
N GLY A 48 -2.81 24.40 3.37
CA GLY A 48 -3.00 25.42 2.34
C GLY A 48 -4.43 25.43 1.80
N ALA A 49 -5.00 24.27 1.47
CA ALA A 49 -6.38 24.17 1.01
C ALA A 49 -7.39 24.61 2.08
N TYR A 50 -7.14 24.26 3.34
CA TYR A 50 -7.97 24.68 4.46
C TYR A 50 -7.96 26.21 4.62
N LEU A 51 -6.78 26.83 4.66
CA LEU A 51 -6.64 28.28 4.80
C LEU A 51 -7.23 29.04 3.62
N LEU A 52 -7.03 28.55 2.39
CA LEU A 52 -7.63 29.15 1.20
C LEU A 52 -9.17 29.03 1.24
N GLY A 53 -9.69 27.89 1.67
CA GLY A 53 -11.12 27.69 1.88
C GLY A 53 -11.69 28.66 2.91
N ASP A 54 -11.03 28.85 4.04
CA ASP A 54 -11.44 29.78 5.09
C ASP A 54 -11.40 31.25 4.61
N SER A 55 -10.40 31.59 3.78
CA SER A 55 -10.28 32.92 3.18
C SER A 55 -11.30 33.24 2.08
N SER A 56 -12.13 32.27 1.67
CA SER A 56 -13.09 32.42 0.58
C SER A 56 -14.30 33.32 0.92
N GLY A 57 -14.49 33.67 2.20
CA GLY A 57 -15.65 34.44 2.67
C GLY A 57 -16.93 33.61 2.87
N LEU A 58 -16.87 32.30 2.64
CA LEU A 58 -17.94 31.34 2.95
C LEU A 58 -17.79 30.82 4.39
N GLN A 59 -18.91 30.74 5.13
CA GLN A 59 -18.91 30.27 6.53
C GLN A 59 -18.42 28.81 6.62
N ASN A 60 -17.41 28.56 7.46
CA ASN A 60 -16.81 27.24 7.71
C ASN A 60 -16.28 26.53 6.44
N ALA A 61 -15.86 27.28 5.41
CA ALA A 61 -15.44 26.73 4.13
C ALA A 61 -14.01 26.14 4.11
N GLY A 62 -13.29 26.15 5.24
CA GLY A 62 -11.97 25.51 5.31
C GLY A 62 -12.00 24.02 4.97
N LEU A 63 -12.92 23.25 5.56
CA LEU A 63 -13.12 21.83 5.23
C LEU A 63 -13.53 21.64 3.77
N PHE A 64 -14.41 22.51 3.26
CA PHE A 64 -14.80 22.50 1.85
C PHE A 64 -13.60 22.75 0.92
N GLY A 65 -12.68 23.65 1.29
CA GLY A 65 -11.41 23.87 0.57
C GLY A 65 -10.58 22.59 0.44
N THR A 66 -10.48 21.79 1.51
CA THR A 66 -9.78 20.49 1.45
C THR A 66 -10.50 19.47 0.54
N ALA A 67 -11.83 19.49 0.49
CA ALA A 67 -12.62 18.68 -0.43
C ALA A 67 -12.37 19.08 -1.90
N VAL A 68 -12.37 20.38 -2.19
CA VAL A 68 -12.06 20.91 -3.53
C VAL A 68 -10.64 20.56 -3.95
N ALA A 69 -9.65 20.65 -3.05
CA ALA A 69 -8.27 20.22 -3.33
C ALA A 69 -8.19 18.73 -3.64
N THR A 70 -8.94 17.89 -2.92
CA THR A 70 -9.05 16.45 -3.19
C THR A 70 -9.63 16.18 -4.58
N MET A 71 -10.71 16.88 -4.94
CA MET A 71 -11.32 16.80 -6.28
C MET A 71 -10.37 17.31 -7.37
N GLY A 72 -9.64 18.39 -7.10
CA GLY A 72 -8.64 18.96 -8.00
C GLY A 72 -7.50 17.97 -8.27
N MET A 73 -7.00 17.30 -7.23
CA MET A 73 -6.04 16.21 -7.40
C MET A 73 -6.63 15.16 -8.35
N LEU A 74 -7.80 14.60 -8.02
CA LEU A 74 -8.49 13.53 -8.77
C LEU A 74 -8.97 13.92 -10.18
N SER A 75 -9.00 15.20 -10.55
CA SER A 75 -9.43 15.66 -11.88
C SER A 75 -8.63 15.06 -13.04
N THR A 76 -7.38 14.68 -12.78
CA THR A 76 -6.47 14.05 -13.75
C THR A 76 -6.44 12.53 -13.66
N ALA A 77 -7.33 11.91 -12.87
CA ALA A 77 -7.34 10.47 -12.60
C ALA A 77 -7.38 9.61 -13.88
N ALA A 78 -8.04 10.05 -14.95
CA ALA A 78 -8.06 9.33 -16.22
C ALA A 78 -6.65 9.17 -16.83
N TYR A 79 -5.83 10.22 -16.77
CA TYR A 79 -4.44 10.18 -17.25
C TYR A 79 -3.57 9.31 -16.35
N ILE A 80 -3.76 9.41 -15.02
CA ILE A 80 -3.04 8.57 -14.05
C ILE A 80 -3.37 7.10 -14.28
N LEU A 81 -4.64 6.75 -14.45
CA LEU A 81 -5.06 5.36 -14.70
C LEU A 81 -4.54 4.83 -16.03
N ALA A 82 -4.50 5.66 -17.08
CA ALA A 82 -3.90 5.28 -18.35
C ALA A 82 -2.39 4.97 -18.20
N MET A 83 -1.66 5.79 -17.45
CA MET A 83 -0.23 5.56 -17.15
C MET A 83 0.01 4.34 -16.26
N ASP A 84 -0.92 4.05 -15.34
CA ASP A 84 -0.86 2.86 -14.47
C ASP A 84 -1.10 1.58 -15.28
N THR A 85 -2.10 1.61 -16.16
CA THR A 85 -2.47 0.48 -17.03
C THR A 85 -1.42 0.22 -18.12
N PHE A 86 -0.67 1.25 -18.52
CA PHE A 86 0.42 1.10 -19.49
C PHE A 86 1.48 0.08 -19.03
N GLY A 87 1.84 0.05 -17.74
CA GLY A 87 2.87 -0.86 -17.22
C GLY A 87 2.53 -2.34 -17.38
N PRO A 88 1.38 -2.83 -16.86
CA PRO A 88 0.96 -4.22 -17.06
C PRO A 88 0.78 -4.63 -18.52
N ILE A 89 0.42 -3.70 -19.42
CA ILE A 89 0.33 -3.98 -20.85
C ILE A 89 1.73 -4.27 -21.43
N THR A 90 2.71 -3.44 -21.09
CA THR A 90 4.08 -3.59 -21.63
C THR A 90 4.81 -4.78 -21.02
N ASP A 91 4.57 -5.09 -19.75
CA ASP A 91 5.08 -6.30 -19.08
C ASP A 91 4.53 -7.59 -19.76
N ASN A 92 3.22 -7.67 -19.96
CA ASN A 92 2.60 -8.79 -20.68
C ASN A 92 3.12 -8.91 -22.13
N ALA A 93 3.31 -7.78 -22.82
CA ALA A 93 3.89 -7.78 -24.16
C ALA A 93 5.31 -8.36 -24.16
N GLY A 94 6.16 -7.98 -23.19
CA GLY A 94 7.47 -8.58 -23.00
C GLY A 94 7.40 -10.09 -22.75
N GLY A 95 6.50 -10.52 -21.85
CA GLY A 95 6.27 -11.94 -21.59
C GLY A 95 5.88 -12.74 -22.84
N ILE A 96 4.97 -12.20 -23.67
CA ILE A 96 4.56 -12.82 -24.94
C ILE A 96 5.74 -12.89 -25.92
N VAL A 97 6.53 -11.83 -26.05
CA VAL A 97 7.73 -11.77 -26.92
C VAL A 97 8.73 -12.86 -26.54
N GLU A 98 8.98 -13.06 -25.24
CA GLU A 98 9.86 -14.11 -24.72
C GLU A 98 9.30 -15.51 -24.99
N MET A 99 8.03 -15.74 -24.63
CA MET A 99 7.38 -17.04 -24.80
C MET A 99 7.20 -17.46 -26.26
N SER A 100 7.14 -16.49 -27.18
CA SER A 100 7.04 -16.74 -28.62
C SER A 100 8.39 -16.73 -29.35
N GLN A 101 9.51 -16.65 -28.62
CA GLN A 101 10.88 -16.69 -29.16
C GLN A 101 11.13 -15.65 -30.27
N GLN A 102 10.60 -14.44 -30.08
CA GLN A 102 10.82 -13.35 -31.02
C GLN A 102 12.28 -12.86 -30.99
N PRO A 103 12.76 -12.18 -32.04
CA PRO A 103 14.12 -11.66 -32.08
C PRO A 103 14.45 -10.73 -30.91
N ASP A 104 15.69 -10.76 -30.43
CA ASP A 104 16.17 -9.93 -29.30
C ASP A 104 15.90 -8.43 -29.48
N SER A 105 15.92 -7.94 -30.73
CA SER A 105 15.61 -6.53 -31.03
C SER A 105 14.17 -6.12 -30.71
N VAL A 106 13.22 -7.07 -30.64
CA VAL A 106 11.85 -6.84 -30.18
C VAL A 106 11.82 -6.82 -28.65
N ARG A 107 12.56 -7.73 -28.01
CA ARG A 107 12.68 -7.81 -26.55
C ARG A 107 13.31 -6.55 -25.97
N GLU A 108 14.36 -6.01 -26.60
CA GLU A 108 14.97 -4.74 -26.20
C GLU A 108 13.97 -3.56 -26.22
N LYS A 109 13.06 -3.54 -27.20
CA LYS A 109 12.01 -2.52 -27.27
C LYS A 109 11.00 -2.69 -26.14
N THR A 110 10.53 -3.92 -25.89
CA THR A 110 9.59 -4.18 -24.80
C THR A 110 10.20 -3.94 -23.43
N ASP A 111 11.48 -4.28 -23.22
CA ASP A 111 12.19 -4.04 -21.96
C ASP A 111 12.32 -2.54 -21.66
N ARG A 112 12.55 -1.72 -22.70
CA ARG A 112 12.52 -0.25 -22.55
C ARG A 112 11.12 0.23 -22.15
N LEU A 113 10.06 -0.29 -22.77
CA LEU A 113 8.68 0.09 -22.45
C LEU A 113 8.26 -0.36 -21.05
N ASP A 114 8.66 -1.55 -20.62
CA ASP A 114 8.46 -2.07 -19.26
C ASP A 114 9.21 -1.22 -18.21
N SER A 115 10.43 -0.76 -18.52
CA SER A 115 11.15 0.16 -17.62
C SER A 115 10.41 1.49 -17.39
N VAL A 116 9.77 2.02 -18.43
CA VAL A 116 8.90 3.20 -18.34
C VAL A 116 7.64 2.85 -17.54
N GLY A 117 7.02 1.70 -17.83
CA GLY A 117 5.85 1.17 -17.10
C GLY A 117 6.06 1.03 -15.60
N ASN A 118 7.24 0.57 -15.17
CA ASN A 118 7.60 0.50 -13.75
C ASN A 118 7.67 1.88 -13.08
N THR A 119 8.22 2.86 -13.78
CA THR A 119 8.34 4.23 -13.28
C THR A 119 6.96 4.88 -13.20
N THR A 120 6.11 4.70 -14.21
CA THR A 120 4.72 5.19 -14.18
C THR A 120 3.91 4.51 -13.07
N LYS A 121 4.03 3.17 -12.91
CA LYS A 121 3.37 2.40 -11.83
C LYS A 121 3.78 2.87 -10.44
N ALA A 122 5.03 3.26 -10.24
CA ALA A 122 5.46 3.83 -8.96
C ALA A 122 4.84 5.22 -8.71
N LEU A 123 4.80 6.07 -9.75
CA LEU A 123 4.22 7.41 -9.67
C LEU A 123 2.71 7.36 -9.41
N THR A 124 1.99 6.47 -10.09
CA THR A 124 0.54 6.27 -9.94
C THR A 124 0.19 5.72 -8.55
N LYS A 125 0.98 4.79 -8.01
CA LYS A 125 0.88 4.33 -6.61
C LYS A 125 1.07 5.48 -5.62
N GLY A 126 2.07 6.34 -5.83
CA GLY A 126 2.30 7.53 -5.00
C GLY A 126 1.13 8.52 -5.06
N TYR A 127 0.61 8.78 -6.26
CA TYR A 127 -0.57 9.62 -6.47
C TYR A 127 -1.81 9.04 -5.76
N ALA A 128 -2.03 7.72 -5.87
CA ALA A 128 -3.14 7.04 -5.22
C ALA A 128 -3.07 7.22 -3.70
N VAL A 129 -1.89 7.03 -3.08
CA VAL A 129 -1.68 7.25 -1.65
C VAL A 129 -1.87 8.72 -1.25
N GLY A 130 -1.36 9.68 -2.04
CA GLY A 130 -1.58 11.11 -1.78
C GLY A 130 -3.05 11.50 -1.84
N SER A 131 -3.79 11.00 -2.83
CA SER A 131 -5.23 11.22 -2.96
C SER A 131 -6.01 10.63 -1.77
N ALA A 132 -5.55 9.48 -1.27
CA ALA A 132 -6.10 8.85 -0.09
C ALA A 132 -5.89 9.69 1.15
N ALA A 133 -4.70 10.29 1.30
CA ALA A 133 -4.38 11.11 2.45
C ALA A 133 -5.27 12.36 2.54
N LEU A 134 -5.46 13.04 1.40
CA LEU A 134 -6.39 14.18 1.31
C LEU A 134 -7.83 13.75 1.57
N ALA A 135 -8.29 12.67 0.92
CA ALA A 135 -9.64 12.14 1.10
C ALA A 135 -9.90 11.66 2.53
N ALA A 136 -8.90 11.09 3.21
CA ALA A 136 -9.09 10.52 4.54
C ALA A 136 -9.32 11.62 5.60
N PHE A 137 -8.69 12.79 5.45
CA PHE A 137 -9.02 13.94 6.30
C PHE A 137 -10.48 14.38 6.11
N LEU A 138 -10.96 14.44 4.87
CA LEU A 138 -12.35 14.75 4.56
C LEU A 138 -13.32 13.70 5.12
N LEU A 139 -13.02 12.41 4.95
CA LEU A 139 -13.85 11.32 5.45
C LEU A 139 -13.86 11.24 6.98
N PHE A 140 -12.77 11.62 7.64
CA PHE A 140 -12.75 11.79 9.10
C PHE A 140 -13.69 12.91 9.54
N SER A 141 -13.68 14.06 8.86
CA SER A 141 -14.64 15.13 9.13
C SER A 141 -16.08 14.66 8.93
N ALA A 142 -16.35 13.94 7.83
CA ALA A 142 -17.66 13.38 7.55
C ALA A 142 -18.12 12.41 8.65
N TYR A 143 -17.21 11.59 9.20
CA TYR A 143 -17.51 10.74 10.35
C TYR A 143 -17.94 11.55 11.58
N MET A 144 -17.20 12.63 11.89
CA MET A 144 -17.53 13.50 13.03
C MET A 144 -18.88 14.19 12.86
N ASP A 145 -19.19 14.63 11.64
CA ASP A 145 -20.47 15.24 11.31
C ASP A 145 -21.62 14.22 11.42
N GLU A 146 -21.41 12.99 10.96
CA GLU A 146 -22.42 11.93 11.08
C GLU A 146 -22.68 11.52 12.53
N VAL A 147 -21.62 11.41 13.36
CA VAL A 147 -21.80 11.17 14.80
C VAL A 147 -22.62 12.29 15.44
N ARG A 148 -22.36 13.56 15.10
CA ARG A 148 -23.16 14.70 15.59
C ARG A 148 -24.61 14.66 15.11
N ASN A 149 -24.86 14.19 13.89
CA ASN A 149 -26.22 14.06 13.35
C ASN A 149 -27.08 13.10 14.19
N TYR A 150 -26.51 11.98 14.65
CA TYR A 150 -27.21 11.01 15.49
C TYR A 150 -27.09 11.30 17.00
N TRP A 151 -26.07 12.04 17.42
CA TRP A 151 -25.84 12.45 18.81
C TRP A 151 -25.47 13.94 18.90
N PRO A 152 -26.46 14.84 18.97
CA PRO A 152 -26.23 16.29 18.97
C PRO A 152 -25.40 16.80 20.15
N ASP A 153 -25.45 16.12 21.30
CA ASP A 153 -24.67 16.48 22.50
C ASP A 153 -23.20 16.05 22.41
N PHE A 154 -22.80 15.35 21.34
CA PHE A 154 -21.41 14.99 21.13
C PHE A 154 -20.58 16.27 20.89
N PRO A 155 -19.53 16.54 21.69
CA PRO A 155 -18.73 17.76 21.57
C PRO A 155 -18.03 17.87 20.20
N GLY A 156 -17.93 16.76 19.47
CA GLY A 156 -17.29 16.71 18.16
C GLY A 156 -15.80 17.01 18.23
N VAL A 157 -15.18 16.61 19.33
CA VAL A 157 -13.75 16.64 19.55
C VAL A 157 -13.32 15.21 19.90
N ILE A 158 -12.28 14.72 19.24
CA ILE A 158 -11.62 13.46 19.60
C ILE A 158 -10.45 13.80 20.53
N ASN A 159 -10.56 13.47 21.81
CA ASN A 159 -9.54 13.79 22.79
C ASN A 159 -8.58 12.61 23.01
N LEU A 160 -7.41 12.65 22.35
CA LEU A 160 -6.36 11.65 22.50
C LEU A 160 -5.77 11.55 23.92
N ASN A 161 -6.02 12.54 24.80
CA ASN A 161 -5.60 12.47 26.20
C ASN A 161 -6.48 11.52 27.04
N LYS A 162 -7.63 11.07 26.52
CA LYS A 162 -8.44 10.04 27.16
C LYS A 162 -7.80 8.66 26.92
N PRO A 163 -7.54 7.86 27.97
CA PRO A 163 -6.90 6.55 27.84
C PRO A 163 -7.58 5.63 26.82
N GLU A 164 -8.91 5.63 26.79
CA GLU A 164 -9.72 4.80 25.88
C GLU A 164 -9.51 5.20 24.42
N VAL A 165 -9.48 6.51 24.13
CA VAL A 165 -9.24 7.02 22.77
C VAL A 165 -7.81 6.72 22.33
N PHE A 166 -6.83 6.87 23.23
CA PHE A 166 -5.45 6.51 22.96
C PHE A 166 -5.30 5.01 22.65
N VAL A 167 -5.99 4.15 23.39
CA VAL A 167 -6.03 2.70 23.12
C VAL A 167 -6.69 2.41 21.77
N GLY A 168 -7.80 3.08 21.44
CA GLY A 168 -8.43 2.99 20.11
C GLY A 168 -7.47 3.39 18.98
N ALA A 169 -6.76 4.50 19.16
CA ALA A 169 -5.71 4.96 18.24
C ALA A 169 -4.58 3.93 18.07
N LEU A 170 -4.11 3.31 19.16
CA LEU A 170 -3.12 2.24 19.11
C LEU A 170 -3.65 1.03 18.33
N PHE A 171 -4.92 0.65 18.52
CA PHE A 171 -5.56 -0.39 17.72
C PHE A 171 -5.64 -0.02 16.23
N GLY A 172 -5.86 1.26 15.90
CA GLY A 172 -5.78 1.75 14.52
C GLY A 172 -4.39 1.55 13.91
N ALA A 173 -3.33 1.87 14.66
CA ALA A 173 -1.96 1.60 14.22
C ALA A 173 -1.71 0.09 14.04
N VAL A 174 -2.06 -0.73 15.04
CA VAL A 174 -1.88 -2.18 15.01
C VAL A 174 -2.64 -2.83 13.85
N LEU A 175 -3.84 -2.35 13.52
CA LEU A 175 -4.62 -2.81 12.37
C LEU A 175 -3.80 -2.77 11.08
N VAL A 176 -3.11 -1.66 10.83
CA VAL A 176 -2.26 -1.48 9.63
C VAL A 176 -1.11 -2.48 9.60
N PHE A 177 -0.44 -2.68 10.74
CA PHE A 177 0.68 -3.63 10.85
C PHE A 177 0.22 -5.08 10.71
N LEU A 178 -0.89 -5.46 11.35
CA LEU A 178 -1.45 -6.81 11.26
C LEU A 178 -1.92 -7.11 9.84
N PHE A 179 -2.65 -6.18 9.21
CA PHE A 179 -3.06 -6.30 7.82
C PHE A 179 -1.86 -6.53 6.90
N SER A 180 -0.84 -5.68 7.04
CA SER A 180 0.42 -5.78 6.30
C SER A 180 1.10 -7.13 6.49
N SER A 181 1.20 -7.60 7.75
CA SER A 181 1.79 -8.89 8.08
C SER A 181 1.03 -10.05 7.44
N PHE A 182 -0.30 -10.02 7.50
CA PHE A 182 -1.14 -11.08 6.93
C PHE A 182 -1.02 -11.11 5.41
N ALA A 183 -1.04 -9.95 4.75
CA ALA A 183 -0.84 -9.84 3.30
C ALA A 183 0.53 -10.37 2.86
N ILE A 184 1.61 -9.99 3.54
CA ILE A 184 2.97 -10.47 3.21
C ILE A 184 3.09 -11.99 3.43
N LYS A 185 2.58 -12.49 4.57
CA LYS A 185 2.62 -13.93 4.88
C LYS A 185 1.79 -14.76 3.89
N ALA A 186 0.66 -14.24 3.42
CA ALA A 186 -0.16 -14.87 2.40
C ALA A 186 0.62 -15.08 1.09
N VAL A 187 1.29 -14.03 0.60
CA VAL A 187 2.15 -14.12 -0.59
C VAL A 187 3.28 -15.12 -0.37
N GLY A 188 3.95 -15.09 0.79
CA GLY A 188 5.02 -16.04 1.11
C GLY A 188 4.58 -17.51 1.07
N ARG A 189 3.40 -17.84 1.62
CA ARG A 189 2.83 -19.19 1.56
C ARG A 189 2.47 -19.61 0.14
N ALA A 190 1.87 -18.70 -0.63
CA ALA A 190 1.52 -18.96 -2.03
C ALA A 190 2.77 -19.17 -2.89
N ALA A 191 3.77 -18.30 -2.76
CA ALA A 191 5.05 -18.40 -3.46
C ALA A 191 5.78 -19.70 -3.13
N TYR A 192 5.83 -20.11 -1.86
CA TYR A 192 6.41 -21.40 -1.45
C TYR A 192 5.75 -22.58 -2.18
N SER A 193 4.41 -22.57 -2.27
CA SER A 193 3.64 -23.63 -2.94
C SER A 193 3.92 -23.67 -4.45
N ILE A 194 4.00 -22.51 -5.10
CA ILE A 194 4.34 -22.40 -6.52
C ILE A 194 5.78 -22.88 -6.78
N ILE A 195 6.75 -22.46 -5.96
CA ILE A 195 8.16 -22.84 -6.13
C ILE A 195 8.32 -24.37 -6.03
N ASN A 196 7.69 -25.00 -5.04
CA ASN A 196 7.76 -26.46 -4.90
C ASN A 196 7.08 -27.17 -6.07
N ASN A 197 5.92 -26.68 -6.53
CA ASN A 197 5.27 -27.25 -7.71
C ASN A 197 6.16 -27.16 -8.96
N VAL A 198 6.76 -26.00 -9.23
CA VAL A 198 7.68 -25.81 -10.37
C VAL A 198 8.90 -26.72 -10.26
N ARG A 199 9.48 -26.86 -9.05
CA ARG A 199 10.60 -27.79 -8.80
C ARG A 199 10.22 -29.25 -9.05
N ASP A 200 9.04 -29.65 -8.59
CA ASP A 200 8.54 -31.01 -8.79
C ASP A 200 8.27 -31.29 -10.26
N GLN A 201 7.71 -30.32 -11.01
CA GLN A 201 7.53 -30.44 -12.46
C GLN A 201 8.87 -30.65 -13.18
N PHE A 202 9.90 -29.84 -12.87
CA PHE A 202 11.22 -30.01 -13.48
C PHE A 202 11.90 -31.32 -13.09
N LYS A 203 11.76 -31.76 -11.84
CA LYS A 203 12.34 -33.01 -11.35
C LYS A 203 11.68 -34.24 -12.00
N ASN A 204 10.36 -34.22 -12.11
CA ASN A 204 9.57 -35.36 -12.60
C ASN A 204 9.53 -35.44 -14.14
N ASN A 205 9.70 -34.32 -14.83
CA ASN A 205 9.80 -34.27 -16.29
C ASN A 205 11.02 -33.45 -16.75
N PRO A 206 12.21 -34.08 -16.88
CA PRO A 206 13.40 -33.42 -17.40
C PRO A 206 13.24 -32.87 -18.82
N GLY A 207 12.27 -33.38 -19.60
CA GLY A 207 11.95 -32.91 -20.94
C GLY A 207 11.52 -31.45 -21.01
N ILE A 208 11.05 -30.87 -19.89
CA ILE A 208 10.70 -29.45 -19.79
C ILE A 208 11.95 -28.57 -19.92
N MET A 209 13.02 -28.89 -19.19
CA MET A 209 14.28 -28.13 -19.25
C MET A 209 14.99 -28.28 -20.61
N LEU A 210 14.75 -29.41 -21.29
CA LEU A 210 15.22 -29.67 -22.65
C LEU A 210 14.34 -29.02 -23.73
N GLY A 211 13.20 -28.41 -23.37
CA GLY A 211 12.25 -27.81 -24.30
C GLY A 211 11.45 -28.80 -25.16
N THR A 212 11.49 -30.10 -24.83
CA THR A 212 10.81 -31.17 -25.58
C THR A 212 9.42 -31.49 -25.04
N SER A 213 9.13 -31.09 -23.80
CA SER A 213 7.82 -31.26 -23.14
C SER A 213 7.31 -29.92 -22.63
N LYS A 214 5.99 -29.73 -22.67
CA LYS A 214 5.35 -28.54 -22.09
C LYS A 214 5.15 -28.72 -20.57
N PRO A 215 5.41 -27.70 -19.76
CA PRO A 215 5.06 -27.71 -18.34
C PRO A 215 3.54 -27.63 -18.14
N ASP A 216 3.07 -28.03 -16.96
CA ASP A 216 1.68 -27.90 -16.57
C ASP A 216 1.43 -26.50 -15.99
N TYR A 217 0.99 -25.59 -16.85
CA TYR A 217 0.61 -24.24 -16.46
C TYR A 217 -0.66 -24.21 -15.60
N GLY A 218 -1.59 -25.15 -15.82
CA GLY A 218 -2.89 -25.19 -15.15
C GLY A 218 -2.74 -25.43 -13.65
N GLN A 219 -1.80 -26.28 -13.24
CA GLN A 219 -1.47 -26.48 -11.83
C GLN A 219 -0.97 -25.20 -11.14
N CYS A 220 -0.06 -24.46 -11.77
CA CYS A 220 0.43 -23.19 -11.21
C CYS A 220 -0.70 -22.17 -11.04
N VAL A 221 -1.60 -22.08 -12.03
CA VAL A 221 -2.78 -21.21 -11.97
C VAL A 221 -3.70 -21.65 -10.82
N ASP A 222 -4.03 -22.94 -10.71
CA ASP A 222 -4.93 -23.47 -9.68
C ASP A 222 -4.38 -23.23 -8.25
N ILE A 223 -3.07 -23.43 -8.04
CA ILE A 223 -2.40 -23.13 -6.77
C ILE A 223 -2.53 -21.65 -6.43
N ALA A 224 -2.20 -20.76 -7.38
CA ALA A 224 -2.27 -19.31 -7.18
C ALA A 224 -3.71 -18.85 -6.89
N THR A 225 -4.69 -19.35 -7.63
CA THR A 225 -6.11 -19.01 -7.47
C THR A 225 -6.65 -19.46 -6.11
N LYS A 226 -6.44 -20.72 -5.72
CA LYS A 226 -6.90 -21.25 -4.43
C LYS A 226 -6.25 -20.52 -3.26
N ALA A 227 -4.95 -20.23 -3.35
CA ALA A 227 -4.25 -19.47 -2.34
C ALA A 227 -4.81 -18.05 -2.22
N ALA A 228 -4.96 -17.33 -3.34
CA ALA A 228 -5.49 -15.96 -3.33
C ALA A 228 -6.89 -15.88 -2.70
N LEU A 229 -7.81 -16.77 -3.10
CA LEU A 229 -9.19 -16.79 -2.58
C LEU A 229 -9.26 -17.10 -1.09
N LYS A 230 -8.42 -18.02 -0.60
CA LYS A 230 -8.39 -18.40 0.82
C LYS A 230 -7.73 -17.33 1.68
N GLU A 231 -6.60 -16.81 1.21
CA GLU A 231 -5.73 -15.93 2.00
C GLU A 231 -6.25 -14.49 2.09
N MET A 232 -7.08 -14.03 1.14
CA MET A 232 -7.69 -12.69 1.19
C MET A 232 -8.74 -12.52 2.29
N VAL A 233 -9.31 -13.62 2.79
CA VAL A 233 -10.41 -13.59 3.78
C VAL A 233 -9.97 -12.99 5.10
N MET A 234 -8.83 -13.44 5.65
CA MET A 234 -8.38 -13.00 6.98
C MET A 234 -8.03 -11.50 7.04
N PRO A 235 -7.25 -10.93 6.10
CA PRO A 235 -7.03 -9.48 6.04
C PRO A 235 -8.34 -8.70 5.88
N GLY A 236 -9.27 -9.18 5.04
CA GLY A 236 -10.57 -8.52 4.84
C GLY A 236 -11.43 -8.51 6.11
N LEU A 237 -11.55 -9.65 6.79
CA LEU A 237 -12.27 -9.76 8.06
C LEU A 237 -11.66 -8.86 9.13
N LEU A 238 -10.33 -8.77 9.21
CA LEU A 238 -9.65 -7.91 10.17
C LEU A 238 -10.08 -6.45 10.03
N VAL A 239 -10.10 -5.92 8.79
CA VAL A 239 -10.44 -4.50 8.55
C VAL A 239 -11.90 -4.20 8.87
N VAL A 240 -12.82 -5.15 8.65
CA VAL A 240 -14.24 -4.96 8.95
C VAL A 240 -14.53 -5.15 10.44
N LEU A 241 -14.02 -6.21 11.05
CA LEU A 241 -14.37 -6.59 12.41
C LEU A 241 -13.70 -5.71 13.45
N MET A 242 -12.49 -5.20 13.20
CA MET A 242 -11.74 -4.42 14.18
C MET A 242 -12.44 -3.11 14.60
N PRO A 243 -12.87 -2.21 13.70
CA PRO A 243 -13.61 -1.01 14.11
C PRO A 243 -14.94 -1.34 14.79
N ILE A 244 -15.63 -2.42 14.37
CA ILE A 244 -16.88 -2.88 14.99
C ILE A 244 -16.63 -3.34 16.43
N ALA A 245 -15.64 -4.22 16.62
CA ALA A 245 -15.29 -4.76 17.92
C ALA A 245 -14.85 -3.65 18.88
N VAL A 246 -13.96 -2.75 18.43
CA VAL A 246 -13.52 -1.60 19.23
C VAL A 246 -14.71 -0.71 19.58
N GLY A 247 -15.54 -0.32 18.61
CA GLY A 247 -16.71 0.53 18.88
C GLY A 247 -17.69 -0.08 19.87
N LEU A 248 -18.03 -1.37 19.71
CA LEU A 248 -18.98 -2.05 20.59
C LEU A 248 -18.43 -2.32 21.99
N VAL A 249 -17.16 -2.74 22.11
CA VAL A 249 -16.53 -3.00 23.40
C VAL A 249 -16.41 -1.71 24.20
N PHE A 250 -15.94 -0.62 23.59
CA PHE A 250 -15.81 0.65 24.29
C PHE A 250 -17.16 1.31 24.58
N LYS A 251 -18.18 1.13 23.72
CA LYS A 251 -19.56 1.50 24.04
C LYS A 251 -20.08 0.74 25.26
N TRP A 252 -19.87 -0.57 25.31
CA TRP A 252 -20.27 -1.39 26.46
C TRP A 252 -19.55 -0.96 27.75
N LEU A 253 -18.23 -0.74 27.68
CA LEU A 253 -17.45 -0.24 28.81
C LEU A 253 -17.92 1.13 29.30
N TYR A 254 -18.21 2.05 28.38
CA TYR A 254 -18.72 3.39 28.69
C TYR A 254 -20.06 3.32 29.43
N ASN A 255 -20.97 2.45 28.99
CA ASN A 255 -22.26 2.24 29.65
C ASN A 255 -22.11 1.51 30.99
N ALA A 256 -21.24 0.50 31.08
CA ALA A 256 -21.00 -0.27 32.31
C ALA A 256 -20.36 0.57 33.43
N THR A 257 -19.58 1.58 33.07
CA THR A 257 -18.92 2.51 34.02
C THR A 257 -19.80 3.70 34.41
N GLY A 258 -21.04 3.76 33.94
CA GLY A 258 -21.98 4.82 34.29
C GLY A 258 -21.72 6.14 33.58
N GLN A 259 -21.16 6.10 32.36
CA GLN A 259 -20.91 7.27 31.51
C GLN A 259 -20.07 8.35 32.22
N PRO A 260 -18.85 8.02 32.65
CA PRO A 260 -18.02 8.97 33.38
C PRO A 260 -17.79 10.22 32.53
N ILE A 261 -17.86 11.39 33.17
CA ILE A 261 -17.72 12.71 32.52
C ILE A 261 -16.40 12.80 31.71
N ASN A 262 -15.35 12.12 32.19
CA ASN A 262 -14.04 12.06 31.54
C ASN A 262 -13.83 10.83 30.64
N GLY A 263 -14.80 9.92 30.57
CA GLY A 263 -14.72 8.72 29.72
C GLY A 263 -14.89 9.05 28.24
N ALA A 264 -14.49 8.11 27.40
CA ALA A 264 -14.70 8.20 25.96
C ALA A 264 -15.87 7.31 25.53
N SER A 265 -16.74 7.83 24.66
CA SER A 265 -17.76 7.02 24.03
C SER A 265 -17.16 6.07 22.99
N GLY A 266 -17.89 5.02 22.61
CA GLY A 266 -17.47 4.13 21.53
C GLY A 266 -17.15 4.89 20.23
N ALA A 267 -17.99 5.89 19.90
CA ALA A 267 -17.78 6.77 18.75
C ALA A 267 -16.49 7.60 18.84
N GLU A 268 -16.14 8.14 20.02
CA GLU A 268 -14.89 8.89 20.21
C GLU A 268 -13.66 7.98 20.05
N VAL A 269 -13.71 6.77 20.61
CA VAL A 269 -12.64 5.78 20.50
C VAL A 269 -12.44 5.31 19.05
N VAL A 270 -13.54 5.07 18.32
CA VAL A 270 -13.49 4.74 16.89
C VAL A 270 -12.94 5.91 16.07
N GLY A 271 -13.23 7.16 16.45
CA GLY A 271 -12.61 8.34 15.85
C GLY A 271 -11.08 8.37 16.00
N GLY A 272 -10.58 8.00 17.19
CA GLY A 272 -9.14 7.84 17.43
C GLY A 272 -8.52 6.72 16.59
N LEU A 273 -9.20 5.56 16.51
CA LEU A 273 -8.81 4.43 15.66
C LEU A 273 -8.72 4.83 14.18
N LEU A 274 -9.76 5.52 13.68
CA LEU A 274 -9.84 5.99 12.30
C LEU A 274 -8.70 6.96 11.97
N MET A 275 -8.46 7.95 12.83
CA MET A 275 -7.44 8.97 12.61
C MET A 275 -6.03 8.38 12.58
N VAL A 276 -5.66 7.61 13.61
CA VAL A 276 -4.31 7.05 13.71
C VAL A 276 -4.10 5.90 12.73
N GLY A 277 -5.11 5.05 12.51
CA GLY A 277 -5.06 4.01 11.48
C GLY A 277 -4.86 4.59 10.08
N THR A 278 -5.50 5.73 9.78
CA THR A 278 -5.29 6.46 8.53
C THR A 278 -3.85 6.95 8.40
N ILE A 279 -3.33 7.67 9.40
CA ILE A 279 -1.96 8.24 9.38
C ILE A 279 -0.92 7.13 9.19
N VAL A 280 -1.01 6.07 10.00
CA VAL A 280 -0.08 4.93 9.93
C VAL A 280 -0.25 4.19 8.60
N GLY A 281 -1.48 4.05 8.09
CA GLY A 281 -1.78 3.43 6.81
C GLY A 281 -1.11 4.14 5.64
N ILE A 282 -1.17 5.48 5.60
CA ILE A 282 -0.52 6.30 4.56
C ILE A 282 1.00 6.13 4.62
N LEU A 283 1.61 6.23 5.81
CA LEU A 283 3.05 6.09 5.99
C LEU A 283 3.54 4.70 5.58
N MET A 284 2.83 3.65 6.01
CA MET A 284 3.19 2.27 5.70
C MET A 284 2.98 1.96 4.21
N ALA A 285 1.94 2.51 3.58
CA ALA A 285 1.73 2.37 2.14
C ALA A 285 2.86 3.03 1.33
N LEU A 286 3.27 4.25 1.69
CA LEU A 286 4.42 4.93 1.05
C LEU A 286 5.70 4.12 1.22
N PHE A 287 6.00 3.68 2.44
CA PHE A 287 7.17 2.86 2.77
C PHE A 287 7.23 1.60 1.89
N MET A 288 6.15 0.81 1.84
CA MET A 288 6.11 -0.45 1.11
C MET A 288 6.17 -0.24 -0.41
N ASN A 289 5.38 0.69 -0.94
CA ASN A 289 5.31 0.94 -2.38
C ASN A 289 6.66 1.42 -2.92
N ASN A 290 7.29 2.39 -2.24
CA ASN A 290 8.55 2.97 -2.69
C ASN A 290 9.73 2.04 -2.41
N GLY A 291 9.77 1.36 -1.25
CA GLY A 291 10.81 0.39 -0.92
C GLY A 291 10.85 -0.75 -1.92
N GLY A 292 9.70 -1.38 -2.19
CA GLY A 292 9.58 -2.42 -3.21
C GLY A 292 9.92 -1.94 -4.62
N GLY A 293 9.44 -0.76 -5.02
CA GLY A 293 9.79 -0.18 -6.32
C GLY A 293 11.28 0.16 -6.47
N ALA A 294 11.95 0.56 -5.37
CA ALA A 294 13.37 0.87 -5.38
C ALA A 294 14.23 -0.39 -5.48
N TRP A 295 13.85 -1.52 -4.84
CA TRP A 295 14.52 -2.80 -5.03
C TRP A 295 14.42 -3.31 -6.48
N ASP A 296 13.23 -3.25 -7.08
CA ASP A 296 13.02 -3.68 -8.47
C ASP A 296 13.90 -2.89 -9.44
N ASN A 297 13.88 -1.56 -9.31
CA ASN A 297 14.67 -0.71 -10.20
C ASN A 297 16.17 -0.78 -9.92
N ALA A 298 16.60 -1.16 -8.71
CA ALA A 298 18.00 -1.48 -8.43
C ALA A 298 18.44 -2.76 -9.14
N LYS A 299 17.58 -3.81 -9.16
CA LYS A 299 17.80 -5.02 -9.96
C LYS A 299 17.87 -4.67 -11.44
N LYS A 300 16.88 -3.96 -11.99
CA LYS A 300 16.87 -3.55 -13.41
C LYS A 300 18.09 -2.71 -13.79
N TYR A 301 18.57 -1.84 -12.90
CA TYR A 301 19.80 -1.08 -13.12
C TYR A 301 21.03 -1.98 -13.29
N ILE A 302 21.21 -2.99 -12.43
CA ILE A 302 22.29 -3.97 -12.57
C ILE A 302 22.13 -4.77 -13.88
N GLU A 303 20.90 -5.08 -14.28
CA GLU A 303 20.63 -5.78 -15.54
C GLU A 303 21.05 -5.00 -16.80
N THR A 304 21.19 -3.67 -16.71
CA THR A 304 21.73 -2.85 -17.82
C THR A 304 23.24 -3.01 -18.05
N GLY A 305 23.94 -3.75 -17.17
CA GLY A 305 25.40 -3.95 -17.23
C GLY A 305 26.15 -3.29 -16.07
N ALA A 306 25.49 -2.48 -15.25
CA ALA A 306 26.07 -1.93 -14.03
C ALA A 306 26.46 -3.07 -13.06
N HIS A 307 27.55 -2.88 -12.32
CA HIS A 307 28.01 -3.82 -11.28
C HIS A 307 28.14 -5.29 -11.72
N GLY A 308 28.49 -5.53 -12.99
CA GLY A 308 28.74 -6.87 -13.52
C GLY A 308 27.58 -7.48 -14.30
N GLY A 309 26.43 -6.81 -14.41
CA GLY A 309 25.36 -7.26 -15.30
C GLY A 309 24.56 -8.46 -14.80
N LYS A 310 23.69 -8.99 -15.67
CA LYS A 310 22.88 -10.19 -15.41
C LYS A 310 23.76 -11.38 -14.99
N ARG A 311 23.25 -12.20 -14.05
CA ARG A 311 23.86 -13.41 -13.49
C ARG A 311 25.10 -13.20 -12.61
N SER A 312 25.57 -11.96 -12.46
CA SER A 312 26.61 -11.61 -11.49
C SER A 312 26.12 -11.81 -10.04
N ASP A 313 27.04 -11.90 -9.08
CA ASP A 313 26.65 -12.04 -7.67
C ASP A 313 25.87 -10.81 -7.15
N PRO A 314 26.21 -9.56 -7.54
CA PRO A 314 25.37 -8.39 -7.26
C PRO A 314 23.97 -8.49 -7.87
N HIS A 315 23.83 -9.07 -9.07
CA HIS A 315 22.51 -9.29 -9.69
C HIS A 315 21.68 -10.28 -8.87
N LYS A 316 22.26 -11.41 -8.46
CA LYS A 316 21.56 -12.38 -7.59
C LYS A 316 21.13 -11.74 -6.27
N ALA A 317 21.97 -10.91 -5.66
CA ALA A 317 21.63 -10.17 -4.44
C ALA A 317 20.47 -9.19 -4.67
N ALA A 318 20.46 -8.47 -5.79
CA ALA A 318 19.38 -7.57 -6.14
C ALA A 318 18.07 -8.28 -6.47
N VAL A 319 18.14 -9.48 -7.09
CA VAL A 319 16.95 -10.34 -7.29
C VAL A 319 16.35 -10.75 -5.95
N VAL A 320 17.16 -11.10 -4.95
CA VAL A 320 16.65 -11.39 -3.60
C VAL A 320 15.94 -10.16 -3.01
N GLY A 321 16.54 -8.97 -3.13
CA GLY A 321 15.90 -7.72 -2.69
C GLY A 321 14.55 -7.45 -3.37
N ASP A 322 14.48 -7.63 -4.69
CA ASP A 322 13.25 -7.47 -5.46
C ASP A 322 12.16 -8.47 -5.02
N THR A 323 12.51 -9.74 -4.81
CA THR A 323 11.56 -10.75 -4.32
C THR A 323 11.05 -10.48 -2.89
N VAL A 324 11.83 -9.78 -2.06
CA VAL A 324 11.37 -9.24 -0.77
C VAL A 324 10.42 -8.06 -0.99
N GLY A 325 10.70 -7.22 -1.99
CA GLY A 325 9.92 -6.04 -2.37
C GLY A 325 8.61 -6.33 -3.08
N ASP A 326 8.45 -7.48 -3.75
CA ASP A 326 7.23 -7.87 -4.47
C ASP A 326 5.97 -7.87 -3.59
N PRO A 327 5.92 -8.58 -2.44
CA PRO A 327 4.74 -8.52 -1.55
C PRO A 327 4.52 -7.12 -0.97
N PHE A 328 5.57 -6.28 -0.88
CA PHE A 328 5.45 -4.91 -0.40
C PHE A 328 4.77 -4.04 -1.46
N LYS A 329 5.30 -3.99 -2.69
CA LYS A 329 4.84 -3.06 -3.73
C LYS A 329 3.59 -3.52 -4.45
N ASP A 330 3.28 -4.81 -4.51
CA ASP A 330 2.19 -5.34 -5.33
C ASP A 330 1.09 -6.05 -4.53
N THR A 331 1.21 -6.16 -3.21
CA THR A 331 0.14 -6.71 -2.36
C THR A 331 -0.17 -5.83 -1.18
N ALA A 332 0.72 -5.74 -0.18
CA ALA A 332 0.43 -5.05 1.07
C ALA A 332 0.33 -3.53 0.87
N GLY A 333 1.34 -2.90 0.26
CA GLY A 333 1.42 -1.44 0.08
C GLY A 333 0.22 -0.84 -0.69
N PRO A 334 -0.15 -1.34 -1.88
CA PRO A 334 -1.33 -0.84 -2.59
C PRO A 334 -2.64 -1.12 -1.85
N SER A 335 -2.72 -2.23 -1.11
CA SER A 335 -3.92 -2.61 -0.37
C SER A 335 -4.15 -1.73 0.86
N LEU A 336 -3.09 -1.17 1.45
CA LEU A 336 -3.19 -0.22 2.56
C LEU A 336 -3.91 1.07 2.17
N HIS A 337 -3.75 1.54 0.93
CA HIS A 337 -4.53 2.66 0.41
C HIS A 337 -6.04 2.34 0.42
N VAL A 338 -6.42 1.14 0.00
CA VAL A 338 -7.81 0.69 0.03
C VAL A 338 -8.30 0.54 1.47
N LEU A 339 -7.48 -0.03 2.36
CA LEU A 339 -7.78 -0.18 3.78
C LEU A 339 -8.15 1.16 4.42
N VAL A 340 -7.35 2.21 4.19
CA VAL A 340 -7.59 3.54 4.79
C VAL A 340 -8.96 4.09 4.38
N LYS A 341 -9.31 4.00 3.09
CA LYS A 341 -10.60 4.46 2.57
C LYS A 341 -11.76 3.63 3.10
N LEU A 342 -11.61 2.29 3.08
CA LEU A 342 -12.62 1.36 3.57
C LEU A 342 -12.88 1.57 5.05
N LEU A 343 -11.83 1.78 5.85
CA LEU A 343 -11.94 2.04 7.27
C LEU A 343 -12.83 3.27 7.52
N SER A 344 -12.59 4.37 6.81
CA SER A 344 -13.42 5.58 6.94
C SER A 344 -14.88 5.34 6.53
N THR A 345 -15.12 4.64 5.42
CA THR A 345 -16.48 4.32 4.97
C THR A 345 -17.22 3.42 5.96
N ILE A 346 -16.55 2.39 6.50
CA ILE A 346 -17.14 1.48 7.49
C ILE A 346 -17.48 2.25 8.76
N THR A 347 -16.56 3.05 9.29
CA THR A 347 -16.81 3.81 10.52
C THR A 347 -17.92 4.84 10.33
N LEU A 348 -18.02 5.46 9.16
CA LEU A 348 -19.09 6.40 8.81
C LEU A 348 -20.46 5.70 8.78
N VAL A 349 -20.59 4.62 8.00
CA VAL A 349 -21.85 3.87 7.86
C VAL A 349 -22.31 3.26 9.19
N LEU A 350 -21.35 2.82 10.02
CA LEU A 350 -21.63 2.20 11.31
C LEU A 350 -21.60 3.20 12.47
N ALA A 351 -21.50 4.51 12.23
CA ALA A 351 -21.51 5.51 13.29
C ALA A 351 -22.68 5.37 14.29
N PRO A 352 -23.94 5.10 13.85
CA PRO A 352 -25.06 4.86 14.77
C PRO A 352 -24.87 3.67 15.71
N LEU A 353 -24.06 2.68 15.32
CA LEU A 353 -23.79 1.50 16.14
C LEU A 353 -22.93 1.84 17.37
N PHE A 354 -22.08 2.86 17.26
CA PHE A 354 -21.04 3.21 18.24
C PHE A 354 -21.47 4.26 19.27
N ILE A 355 -22.61 4.91 19.03
CA ILE A 355 -23.30 5.84 19.94
C ILE A 355 -24.08 5.03 20.96
#